data_AF-W5WMN7-F1
#
_entry.id   AF-W5WMN7-F1
#
_cell.length_a   1.000
_cell.length_b   1.000
_cell.length_c   1.000
_cell.angle_alpha   90.00
_cell.angle_beta   90.00
_cell.angle_gamma   90.00
#
_symmetry.space_group_name_H-M   'P 1'
#
loop_
_entity.id
_entity.type
_entity.pdbx_description
1 polymer ?
#
loop_
_entity_poly.entity_id
_entity_poly.type
_entity_poly.pdbx_seq_one_letter_code
_entity_poly.pdbx_strand_id
1 'polypeptide(L)'
;MPLPSLGRAKNGKHREPAREQQVEAAPDHDLENYLAALAPEGDVETTGSGRRFGNAQVYQLRLSLVANEQLRELAARHQTSPLALAQEWITQRLAWETQGQQSSQY
;
A
#
# COMPACT_ATOMS: atom_id res chain seq x y z
N MET A 1 -41.11 35.48 4.99
CA MET A 1 -40.98 36.61 5.95
C MET A 1 -39.51 37.00 6.05
N PRO A 2 -39.09 38.17 5.53
CA PRO A 2 -37.72 38.68 5.63
C PRO A 2 -37.44 39.46 6.92
N LEU A 3 -36.16 39.53 7.27
CA LEU A 3 -35.52 39.99 8.51
C LEU A 3 -35.62 41.51 8.75
N PRO A 4 -35.61 41.97 10.02
CA PRO A 4 -35.11 43.30 10.36
C PRO A 4 -33.64 43.27 10.81
N SER A 5 -32.79 43.99 10.10
CA SER A 5 -31.48 44.42 10.59
C SER A 5 -31.63 45.70 11.42
N LEU A 6 -31.09 45.74 12.64
CA LEU A 6 -30.75 46.99 13.32
C LEU A 6 -29.26 46.97 13.68
N GLY A 7 -28.56 47.99 13.20
CA GLY A 7 -27.12 48.13 13.33
C GLY A 7 -26.65 48.87 14.59
N ARG A 8 -25.36 48.63 14.86
CA ARG A 8 -24.27 49.57 15.23
C ARG A 8 -24.24 50.24 16.61
N ALA A 9 -23.33 49.66 17.43
CA ALA A 9 -22.24 50.26 18.23
C ALA A 9 -22.52 51.27 19.36
N LYS A 10 -22.02 50.98 20.57
CA LYS A 10 -20.76 51.56 21.12
C LYS A 10 -20.42 50.98 22.52
N ASN A 11 -19.16 50.54 22.63
CA ASN A 11 -18.23 50.67 23.75
C ASN A 11 -18.60 50.21 25.17
N GLY A 12 -17.72 49.35 25.69
CA GLY A 12 -17.02 49.67 26.94
C GLY A 12 -17.43 48.82 28.14
N LYS A 13 -16.80 47.65 28.26
CA LYS A 13 -16.25 47.14 29.53
C LYS A 13 -15.39 45.94 29.22
N HIS A 14 -14.07 46.16 29.23
CA HIS A 14 -13.09 45.09 29.36
C HIS A 14 -13.44 44.31 30.63
N ARG A 15 -14.14 43.19 30.44
CA ARG A 15 -14.21 42.14 31.45
C ARG A 15 -12.96 41.31 31.22
N GLU A 16 -11.99 41.44 32.12
CA GLU A 16 -10.94 40.45 32.22
C GLU A 16 -11.59 39.09 32.49
N PRO A 17 -11.39 38.07 31.64
CA PRO A 17 -11.52 36.72 32.13
C PRO A 17 -10.25 36.42 32.91
N ALA A 18 -10.46 36.19 34.20
CA ALA A 18 -9.52 35.59 35.12
C ALA A 18 -8.70 34.50 34.43
N ARG A 19 -7.39 34.68 34.47
CA ARG A 19 -6.41 33.63 34.27
C ARG A 19 -6.56 32.66 35.43
N GLU A 20 -7.21 31.52 35.17
CA GLU A 20 -7.38 30.31 36.00
C GLU A 20 -8.62 29.61 35.42
N GLN A 21 -8.50 28.81 34.36
CA GLN A 21 -8.18 27.40 34.51
C GLN A 21 -7.50 26.95 33.20
N GLN A 22 -6.18 26.91 33.18
CA GLN A 22 -5.50 25.93 32.35
C GLN A 22 -5.87 24.58 32.97
N VAL A 23 -7.02 24.03 32.56
CA VAL A 23 -7.07 22.58 32.41
C VAL A 23 -6.12 22.35 31.25
N GLU A 24 -4.84 22.14 31.57
CA GLU A 24 -4.00 21.32 30.72
C GLU A 24 -4.88 20.14 30.38
N ALA A 25 -5.39 20.12 29.15
CA ALA A 25 -5.93 18.92 28.56
C ALA A 25 -4.74 17.98 28.60
N ALA A 26 -4.63 17.22 29.70
CA ALA A 26 -3.78 16.06 29.77
C ALA A 26 -4.13 15.32 28.48
N PRO A 27 -3.15 15.12 27.56
CA PRO A 27 -3.43 14.45 26.31
C PRO A 27 -4.22 13.20 26.65
N ASP A 28 -5.39 13.02 26.02
CA ASP A 28 -6.24 11.84 26.23
C ASP A 28 -5.40 10.63 25.80
N HIS A 29 -4.57 10.12 26.71
CA HIS A 29 -3.60 9.07 26.44
C HIS A 29 -4.29 7.78 26.04
N ASP A 30 -5.53 7.60 26.48
CA ASP A 30 -6.40 6.52 26.03
C ASP A 30 -6.78 6.71 24.56
N LEU A 31 -7.16 7.92 24.13
CA LEU A 31 -7.45 8.21 22.72
C LEU A 31 -6.18 8.08 21.86
N GLU A 32 -5.04 8.57 22.34
CA GLU A 32 -3.74 8.40 21.67
C GLU A 32 -3.36 6.92 21.55
N ASN A 33 -3.59 6.10 22.58
CA ASN A 33 -3.37 4.65 22.53
C ASN A 33 -4.35 3.95 21.58
N TYR A 34 -5.63 4.32 21.58
CA TYR A 34 -6.62 3.79 20.65
C TYR A 34 -6.28 4.17 19.20
N LEU A 35 -5.84 5.41 18.98
CA LEU A 35 -5.38 5.88 17.68
C LEU A 35 -4.06 5.24 17.26
N ALA A 36 -3.15 4.94 18.18
CA ALA A 36 -1.91 4.23 17.91
C ALA A 36 -2.14 2.75 17.59
N ALA A 37 -3.12 2.11 18.25
CA ALA A 37 -3.50 0.72 17.97
C ALA A 37 -4.22 0.56 16.63
N LEU A 38 -4.91 1.62 16.16
CA LEU A 38 -5.61 1.64 14.87
C LEU A 38 -4.78 2.29 13.76
N ALA A 39 -3.76 3.07 14.11
CA ALA A 39 -2.80 3.58 13.17
C ALA A 39 -2.07 2.38 12.57
N PRO A 40 -2.10 2.17 11.25
CA PRO A 40 -1.22 1.19 10.65
C PRO A 40 0.20 1.57 11.06
N GLU A 41 0.90 0.64 11.73
CA GLU A 41 2.34 0.74 11.99
C GLU A 41 2.99 1.32 10.75
N GLY A 42 3.67 2.44 10.91
CA GLY A 42 4.04 3.34 9.83
C GLY A 42 5.04 2.72 8.86
N ASP A 43 4.60 1.78 8.04
CA ASP A 43 5.13 1.54 6.72
C ASP A 43 4.14 2.16 5.75
N VAL A 44 4.45 3.40 5.38
CA VAL A 44 3.89 4.01 4.19
C VAL A 44 4.18 3.02 3.07
N GLU A 45 3.17 2.28 2.62
CA GLU A 45 3.21 1.44 1.42
C GLU A 45 3.43 2.33 0.18
N THR A 46 4.61 2.91 0.10
CA THR A 46 5.12 3.60 -1.06
C THR A 46 5.80 2.55 -1.92
N THR A 47 5.03 2.07 -2.88
CA THR A 47 5.51 1.43 -4.11
C THR A 47 6.44 2.34 -4.94
N GLY A 48 6.77 3.53 -4.43
CA GLY A 48 7.81 4.41 -4.94
C GLY A 48 9.20 3.80 -4.74
N SER A 49 9.70 3.19 -5.82
CA SER A 49 11.10 3.12 -6.25
C SER A 49 12.17 3.25 -5.15
N GLY A 50 12.71 2.13 -4.68
CA GLY A 50 14.03 2.12 -4.04
C GLY A 50 14.22 1.06 -2.96
N ARG A 51 14.56 -0.17 -3.37
CA ARG A 51 15.33 -1.16 -2.57
C ARG A 51 14.65 -1.83 -1.36
N ARG A 52 13.35 -2.16 -1.42
CA ARG A 52 12.67 -2.94 -0.35
C ARG A 52 12.34 -4.39 -0.69
N PHE A 53 12.25 -4.74 -1.97
CA PHE A 53 12.36 -6.13 -2.39
C PHE A 53 13.86 -6.47 -2.31
N GLY A 54 14.23 -7.67 -1.88
CA GLY A 54 15.64 -8.12 -1.87
C GLY A 54 16.27 -8.02 -3.27
N ASN A 55 17.30 -8.80 -3.58
CA ASN A 55 17.84 -8.84 -4.96
C ASN A 55 16.87 -9.47 -5.99
N ALA A 56 15.54 -9.28 -5.82
CA ALA A 56 14.49 -9.67 -6.74
C ALA A 56 14.60 -8.81 -8.00
N GLN A 57 15.15 -9.43 -9.05
CA GLN A 57 15.22 -8.81 -10.35
C GLN A 57 13.89 -9.01 -11.08
N VAL A 58 13.31 -7.91 -11.59
CA VAL A 58 12.12 -7.98 -12.45
C VAL A 58 12.58 -8.17 -13.89
N TYR A 59 12.20 -9.29 -14.50
CA TYR A 59 12.48 -9.58 -15.90
C TYR A 59 11.23 -9.34 -16.75
N GLN A 60 11.37 -8.54 -17.82
CA GLN A 60 10.30 -8.36 -18.81
C GLN A 60 10.33 -9.51 -19.82
N LEU A 61 9.29 -10.33 -19.85
CA LEU A 61 9.14 -11.40 -20.84
C LEU A 61 8.52 -10.84 -22.14
N ARG A 62 9.25 -10.98 -23.25
CA ARG A 62 8.74 -10.65 -24.59
C ARG A 62 8.62 -11.92 -25.41
N LEU A 63 7.41 -12.23 -25.86
CA LEU A 63 7.10 -13.39 -26.70
C LEU A 63 6.70 -12.92 -28.10
N SER A 64 6.85 -13.81 -29.09
CA SER A 64 6.22 -13.58 -30.40
C SER A 64 4.70 -13.61 -30.27
N LEU A 65 3.99 -13.00 -31.23
CA LEU A 65 2.53 -12.92 -31.21
C LEU A 65 1.87 -14.30 -31.09
N VAL A 66 2.29 -15.23 -31.94
CA VAL A 66 1.78 -16.61 -31.95
C VAL A 66 2.00 -17.32 -30.62
N ALA A 67 3.19 -17.18 -30.02
CA ALA A 67 3.49 -17.80 -28.73
C ALA A 67 2.66 -17.19 -27.60
N ASN A 68 2.38 -15.88 -27.66
CA ASN A 68 1.53 -15.22 -26.67
C ASN A 68 0.08 -15.70 -26.74
N GLU A 69 -0.47 -15.84 -27.95
CA GLU A 69 -1.83 -16.37 -28.15
C GLU A 69 -1.94 -17.80 -27.63
N GLN A 70 -0.98 -18.67 -27.96
CA GLN A 70 -0.94 -20.04 -27.45
C GLN A 70 -0.86 -20.10 -25.93
N LEU A 71 0.01 -19.28 -25.32
CA LEU A 71 0.13 -19.19 -23.86
C LEU A 71 -1.20 -18.74 -23.23
N ARG A 72 -1.87 -17.75 -23.84
CA ARG A 72 -3.15 -17.24 -23.36
C ARG A 72 -4.25 -18.30 -23.43
N GLU A 73 -4.30 -19.06 -24.52
CA GLU A 73 -5.26 -20.15 -24.68
C GLU A 73 -5.02 -21.27 -23.65
N LEU A 74 -3.76 -21.67 -23.45
CA LEU A 74 -3.39 -22.66 -22.44
C LEU A 74 -3.72 -22.16 -21.03
N ALA A 75 -3.39 -20.91 -20.71
CA ALA A 75 -3.73 -20.31 -19.42
C ALA A 75 -5.24 -20.33 -19.17
N ALA A 76 -6.05 -20.04 -20.19
CA ALA A 76 -7.51 -20.12 -20.09
C ALA A 76 -7.99 -21.55 -19.79
N ARG A 77 -7.41 -22.57 -20.44
CA ARG A 77 -7.73 -23.99 -20.17
C ARG A 77 -7.34 -24.41 -18.76
N HIS A 78 -6.21 -23.91 -18.27
CA HIS A 78 -5.70 -24.16 -16.92
C HIS A 78 -6.32 -23.24 -15.85
N GLN A 79 -7.28 -22.37 -16.22
CA GLN A 79 -7.94 -21.42 -15.31
C GLN A 79 -6.96 -20.51 -14.55
N THR A 80 -5.85 -20.15 -15.19
CA THR A 80 -4.79 -19.33 -14.59
C THR A 80 -4.49 -18.10 -15.43
N SER A 81 -3.72 -17.16 -14.89
CA SER A 81 -3.25 -16.01 -15.67
C SER A 81 -2.09 -16.42 -16.60
N PRO A 82 -1.99 -15.83 -17.81
CA PRO A 82 -0.89 -16.13 -18.73
C PRO A 82 0.50 -15.90 -18.11
N LEU A 83 0.61 -14.86 -17.27
CA LEU A 83 1.87 -14.54 -16.59
C LEU A 83 2.22 -15.56 -15.50
N ALA A 84 1.23 -16.01 -14.71
CA ALA A 84 1.46 -17.04 -13.70
C ALA A 84 1.87 -18.38 -14.35
N LEU A 85 1.22 -18.77 -15.45
CA LEU A 85 1.57 -19.99 -16.18
C LEU A 85 3.00 -19.93 -16.73
N ALA A 86 3.40 -18.79 -17.31
CA ALA A 86 4.75 -18.61 -17.81
C ALA A 86 5.79 -18.69 -16.67
N GLN A 87 5.52 -18.05 -15.52
CA GLN A 87 6.39 -18.12 -14.35
C GLN A 87 6.55 -19.56 -13.84
N GLU A 88 5.45 -20.30 -13.75
CA GLU A 88 5.44 -21.70 -13.32
C GLU A 88 6.32 -22.55 -14.24
N TRP A 89 6.13 -22.46 -15.55
CA TRP A 89 6.92 -23.25 -16.51
C TRP A 89 8.40 -22.90 -16.49
N ILE A 90 8.75 -21.61 -16.37
CA ILE A 90 10.15 -21.19 -16.22
C ILE A 90 10.75 -21.83 -14.96
N THR A 91 10.01 -21.80 -13.84
CA THR A 91 10.46 -22.38 -12.57
C THR A 91 10.65 -23.90 -12.67
N GLN A 92 9.69 -24.61 -13.29
CA GLN A 92 9.78 -26.04 -13.53
C GLN A 92 10.97 -26.39 -14.43
N ARG A 93 11.17 -25.64 -15.52
CA ARG A 93 12.29 -25.89 -16.44
C ARG A 93 13.64 -25.68 -15.77
N LEU A 94 13.78 -24.65 -14.94
CA LEU A 94 15.00 -24.42 -14.16
C LEU A 94 15.24 -25.57 -13.17
N ALA A 95 14.21 -26.03 -12.47
CA ALA A 95 14.32 -27.14 -11.54
C ALA A 95 14.81 -28.42 -12.25
N TRP A 96 14.23 -28.77 -13.40
CA TRP A 96 14.67 -29.92 -14.20
C TRP A 96 16.13 -29.80 -14.65
N GLU A 97 16.54 -28.61 -15.08
CA GLU A 97 17.93 -28.37 -15.49
C GLU A 97 18.89 -28.57 -14.30
N THR A 98 18.56 -28.05 -13.12
CA THR A 98 19.40 -28.23 -11.91
C THR A 98 19.48 -29.69 -11.46
N GLN A 99 18.37 -30.43 -11.54
CA GLN A 99 18.33 -31.83 -11.18
C GLN A 99 19.13 -32.70 -12.17
N GLY A 100 19.04 -32.40 -13.48
CA GLY A 100 19.81 -33.09 -14.52
C GLY A 100 21.32 -32.92 -14.35
N GLN A 101 21.77 -31.73 -13.95
CA GLN A 101 23.18 -31.44 -13.67
C GLN A 101 23.70 -32.22 -12.46
N GLN A 102 22.90 -32.33 -11.39
CA GLN A 102 23.25 -33.13 -10.22
C GLN A 102 23.42 -34.61 -10.56
N SER A 103 22.53 -35.16 -11.40
CA SER A 103 22.63 -36.55 -11.84
C SER A 103 23.82 -36.83 -12.76
N SER A 104 24.39 -35.82 -13.42
CA SER A 104 25.56 -35.97 -14.30
C SER A 104 26.90 -35.80 -13.58
N GLN A 105 26.90 -35.37 -12.31
CA GLN A 105 28.12 -35.22 -11.49
C GLN A 105 28.40 -36.40 -10.54
N TYR A 106 27.55 -37.42 -10.53
CA TYR A 106 27.78 -38.70 -9.85
C TYR A 106 28.02 -39.81 -10.88
#